data_AF-A0A327NIB0-F1
#
_entry.id   AF-A0A327NIB0-F1
#
_cell.length_a   1.000
_cell.length_b   1.000
_cell.length_c   1.000
_cell.angle_alpha   90.00
_cell.angle_beta   90.00
_cell.angle_gamma   90.00
#
_symmetry.space_group_name_H-M   'P 1'
#
loop_
_entity.id
_entity.type
_entity.pdbx_description
1 polymer ?
#
loop_
_entity_poly.entity_id
_entity_poly.type
_entity_poly.pdbx_seq_one_letter_code
_entity_poly.pdbx_strand_id
1 'polypeptide(L)'
;MKVELTYLGNDLFMSKAQEKLQFYRNASNKVIGYILDNTHFKLLSKNVSFTKQLWYARLDTANGYQYRQPKQVADGLLTGHVAQSGLDTALLSQMVRKISNGTYPNVHSVLIIKDGKLVFEEYFYEYTRDKLHELRSATKSFVSALAGIAIDKGYLPSTDVPVLSFFPEYAIANITDDKKQITLEHLLTNQSGLDCDVTRSDSPGAEYKMNTSDDWVKFTLDLPMLEPPGRIGRYFSGNTILAGRLWKNRPRWPYLTLTIYWPGLWRAI
;
A
#
# COMPACT_ATOMS: atom_id res chain seq x y z
N MET A 1 17.74 3.46 -2.02
CA MET A 1 17.48 2.08 -1.57
C MET A 1 18.70 1.25 -1.92
N LYS A 2 19.54 0.86 -0.95
CA LYS A 2 20.59 -0.14 -1.18
C LYS A 2 19.93 -1.50 -1.09
N VAL A 3 19.82 -2.22 -2.19
CA VAL A 3 19.43 -3.63 -2.17
C VAL A 3 20.68 -4.39 -1.75
N GLU A 4 20.69 -4.92 -0.53
CA GLU A 4 21.77 -5.80 -0.08
C GLU A 4 21.58 -7.15 -0.76
N LEU A 5 22.59 -7.56 -1.52
CA LEU A 5 22.66 -8.84 -2.19
C LEU A 5 23.74 -9.68 -1.51
N THR A 6 23.42 -10.92 -1.17
CA THR A 6 24.41 -11.87 -0.68
C THR A 6 25.11 -12.51 -1.87
N TYR A 7 26.44 -12.43 -1.92
CA TYR A 7 27.23 -13.06 -2.97
C TYR A 7 27.21 -14.58 -2.82
N LEU A 8 26.87 -15.30 -3.90
CA LEU A 8 26.82 -16.76 -3.93
C LEU A 8 27.81 -17.38 -4.92
N GLY A 9 28.36 -16.59 -5.84
CA GLY A 9 29.29 -17.07 -6.86
C GLY A 9 29.36 -16.13 -8.05
N ASN A 10 30.09 -16.54 -9.09
CA ASN A 10 30.27 -15.73 -10.30
C ASN A 10 28.91 -15.30 -10.88
N ASP A 11 28.69 -13.99 -10.94
CA ASP A 11 27.45 -13.38 -11.41
C ASP A 11 26.18 -13.82 -10.67
N LEU A 12 26.29 -14.53 -9.55
CA LEU A 12 25.19 -15.13 -8.80
C LEU A 12 25.07 -14.53 -7.41
N PHE A 13 23.86 -14.08 -7.09
CA PHE A 13 23.53 -13.38 -5.86
C PHE A 13 22.19 -13.87 -5.30
N MET A 14 21.97 -13.65 -4.01
CA MET A 14 20.70 -13.89 -3.33
C MET A 14 20.10 -12.57 -2.86
N SER A 15 18.82 -12.34 -3.15
CA SER A 15 18.05 -11.22 -2.60
C SER A 15 17.69 -11.47 -1.13
N LYS A 16 17.28 -10.43 -0.39
CA LYS A 16 16.72 -10.61 0.96
C LYS A 16 15.47 -11.48 0.98
N ALA A 17 14.73 -11.54 -0.14
CA ALA A 17 13.56 -12.39 -0.31
C ALA A 17 13.91 -13.84 -0.70
N GLN A 18 15.19 -14.24 -0.59
CA GLN A 18 15.68 -15.57 -0.96
C GLN A 18 15.50 -15.91 -2.45
N GLU A 19 15.49 -14.89 -3.32
CA GLU A 19 15.45 -15.08 -4.76
C GLU A 19 16.85 -15.10 -5.35
N LYS A 20 17.13 -16.07 -6.23
CA LYS A 20 18.40 -16.15 -6.96
C LYS A 20 18.41 -15.13 -8.09
N LEU A 21 19.41 -14.26 -8.08
CA LEU A 21 19.69 -13.29 -9.12
C LEU A 21 20.98 -13.70 -9.83
N GLN A 22 20.90 -13.96 -11.14
CA GLN A 22 22.05 -14.37 -11.95
C GLN A 22 22.26 -13.41 -13.13
N PHE A 23 23.38 -12.69 -13.17
CA PHE A 23 23.76 -11.92 -14.36
C PHE A 23 24.19 -12.85 -15.49
N TYR A 24 23.80 -12.54 -16.72
CA TYR A 24 24.27 -13.27 -17.91
C TYR A 24 24.99 -12.33 -18.88
N ARG A 25 25.94 -12.92 -19.60
CA ARG A 25 26.91 -12.21 -20.43
C ARG A 25 26.80 -12.62 -21.89
N ASN A 26 27.22 -11.74 -22.78
CA ASN A 26 27.38 -12.07 -24.19
C ASN A 26 28.74 -12.73 -24.47
N ALA A 27 28.98 -13.13 -25.72
CA ALA A 27 30.23 -13.75 -26.18
C ALA A 27 31.49 -12.90 -25.94
N SER A 28 31.35 -11.57 -25.76
CA SER A 28 32.45 -10.66 -25.40
C SER A 28 32.60 -10.46 -23.89
N ASN A 29 32.03 -11.36 -23.08
CA ASN A 29 32.06 -11.34 -21.61
C ASN A 29 31.44 -10.08 -20.96
N LYS A 30 30.55 -9.36 -21.66
CA LYS A 30 29.84 -8.20 -21.12
C LYS A 30 28.49 -8.63 -20.56
N VAL A 31 28.16 -8.19 -19.33
CA VAL A 31 26.80 -8.32 -18.77
C VAL A 31 25.80 -7.64 -19.71
N ILE A 32 24.80 -8.39 -20.13
CA ILE A 32 23.71 -7.95 -21.03
C ILE A 32 22.33 -8.10 -20.39
N GLY A 33 22.26 -8.54 -19.14
CA GLY A 33 21.02 -8.71 -18.40
C GLY A 33 21.20 -9.53 -17.14
N TYR A 34 20.09 -9.86 -16.49
CA TYR A 34 20.03 -10.78 -15.36
C TYR A 34 18.80 -11.67 -15.42
N ILE A 35 18.86 -12.79 -14.73
CA ILE A 35 17.76 -13.73 -14.52
C ILE A 35 17.35 -13.59 -13.06
N LEU A 36 16.06 -13.40 -12.81
CA LEU A 36 15.45 -13.41 -11.49
C LEU A 36 14.20 -14.30 -11.59
N ASP A 37 14.14 -15.35 -10.78
CA ASP A 37 13.03 -16.32 -10.78
C ASP A 37 12.66 -16.81 -12.19
N ASN A 38 13.66 -17.33 -12.91
CA ASN A 38 13.57 -17.79 -14.31
C ASN A 38 13.11 -16.75 -15.34
N THR A 39 12.93 -15.50 -14.94
CA THR A 39 12.55 -14.41 -15.83
C THR A 39 13.80 -13.66 -16.29
N HIS A 40 13.95 -13.50 -17.60
CA HIS A 40 15.10 -12.82 -18.20
C HIS A 40 14.84 -11.32 -18.35
N PHE A 41 15.70 -10.51 -17.75
CA PHE A 41 15.70 -9.06 -17.87
C PHE A 41 16.90 -8.63 -18.71
N LYS A 42 16.66 -7.88 -19.78
CA LYS A 42 17.72 -7.33 -20.62
C LYS A 42 18.25 -6.03 -20.02
N LEU A 43 19.56 -5.85 -20.05
CA LEU A 43 20.21 -4.59 -19.71
C LEU A 43 19.79 -3.51 -20.72
N LEU A 44 18.99 -2.54 -20.27
CA LEU A 44 18.48 -1.48 -21.13
C LEU A 44 19.51 -0.37 -21.37
N SER A 45 20.27 0.01 -20.35
CA SER A 45 21.33 1.04 -20.45
C SER A 45 22.40 0.82 -19.39
N LYS A 46 23.67 1.06 -19.75
CA LYS A 46 24.78 1.21 -18.79
C LYS A 46 24.93 2.65 -18.28
N ASN A 47 24.35 3.58 -19.03
CA ASN A 47 24.35 5.00 -18.71
C ASN A 47 23.12 5.28 -17.86
N VAL A 48 23.21 4.90 -16.59
CA VAL A 48 22.19 5.25 -15.61
C VAL A 48 22.72 6.47 -14.86
N SER A 49 22.24 7.65 -15.25
CA SER A 49 22.49 8.86 -14.47
C SER A 49 21.35 9.02 -13.49
N PHE A 50 21.64 8.85 -12.21
CA PHE A 50 20.75 9.31 -11.18
C PHE A 50 21.16 10.72 -10.81
N THR A 51 20.24 11.66 -10.98
CA THR A 51 20.42 13.02 -10.50
C THR A 51 20.69 12.94 -8.98
N LYS A 52 21.67 13.69 -8.45
CA LYS A 52 21.86 13.78 -6.98
C LYS A 52 20.54 14.12 -6.29
N GLN A 53 19.78 14.95 -6.97
CA GLN A 53 18.42 15.35 -6.69
C GLN A 53 17.41 14.23 -6.38
N LEU A 54 17.62 13.03 -6.93
CA LEU A 54 16.81 11.85 -6.67
C LEU A 54 17.08 11.27 -5.26
N TRP A 55 18.23 11.60 -4.68
CA TRP A 55 18.75 11.03 -3.43
C TRP A 55 18.78 12.01 -2.25
N TYR A 56 18.61 13.30 -2.50
CA TYR A 56 18.68 14.33 -1.46
C TYR A 56 17.43 15.22 -1.47
N ALA A 57 16.96 15.56 -0.28
CA ALA A 57 15.84 16.46 -0.10
C ALA A 57 16.22 17.86 -0.63
N ARG A 58 15.51 18.35 -1.65
CA ARG A 58 15.83 19.61 -2.34
C ARG A 58 15.27 20.88 -1.65
N LEU A 59 14.88 20.79 -0.38
CA LEU A 59 14.61 22.00 0.38
C LEU A 59 15.96 22.60 0.75
N ASP A 60 16.30 23.74 0.14
CA ASP A 60 17.50 24.51 0.51
C ASP A 60 17.32 25.06 1.93
N THR A 61 17.75 24.27 2.89
CA THR A 61 17.76 24.61 4.31
C THR A 61 19.15 25.00 4.78
N ALA A 62 20.12 25.17 3.87
CA ALA A 62 21.50 25.52 4.20
C ALA A 62 21.59 26.88 4.91
N ASN A 63 20.69 27.80 4.57
CA ASN A 63 20.53 29.11 5.21
C ASN A 63 19.35 29.15 6.22
N GLY A 64 18.93 27.98 6.71
CA GLY A 64 17.73 27.83 7.52
C GLY A 64 16.47 27.53 6.70
N TYR A 65 15.49 26.91 7.34
CA TYR A 65 14.17 26.69 6.74
C TYR A 65 13.30 27.92 6.95
N GLN A 66 12.67 28.39 5.88
CA GLN A 66 11.69 29.48 5.91
C GLN A 66 10.33 28.92 5.51
N TYR A 67 9.39 28.97 6.45
CA TYR A 67 8.03 28.53 6.23
C TYR A 67 7.35 29.34 5.11
N ARG A 68 6.54 28.64 4.31
CA ARG A 68 5.63 29.25 3.34
C ARG A 68 4.22 28.72 3.58
N GLN A 69 3.24 29.62 3.57
CA GLN A 69 1.85 29.21 3.62
C GLN A 69 1.51 28.33 2.42
N PRO A 70 0.82 27.19 2.62
CA PRO A 70 0.33 26.35 1.54
C PRO A 70 -0.45 27.16 0.50
N LYS A 71 -0.25 26.86 -0.79
CA LYS A 71 -0.92 27.59 -1.87
C LYS A 71 -2.40 27.21 -1.89
N GLN A 72 -3.28 28.20 -1.87
CA GLN A 72 -4.70 27.97 -2.13
C GLN A 72 -4.90 27.51 -3.57
N VAL A 73 -5.53 26.35 -3.73
CA VAL A 73 -5.95 25.81 -5.03
C VAL A 73 -7.43 25.40 -4.97
N ALA A 74 -8.02 25.05 -6.11
CA ALA A 74 -9.43 24.67 -6.23
C ALA A 74 -9.65 23.17 -5.94
N ASP A 75 -9.07 22.66 -4.83
CA ASP A 75 -9.20 21.26 -4.38
C ASP A 75 -10.24 21.10 -3.24
N GLY A 76 -10.88 22.19 -2.82
CA GLY A 76 -11.87 22.21 -1.75
C GLY A 76 -11.27 22.29 -0.34
N LEU A 77 -9.94 22.26 -0.19
CA LEU A 77 -9.27 22.41 1.10
C LEU A 77 -8.83 23.87 1.29
N LEU A 78 -9.30 24.50 2.35
CA LEU A 78 -8.84 25.86 2.69
C LEU A 78 -7.39 25.81 3.18
N THR A 79 -6.63 26.86 2.87
CA THR A 79 -5.27 27.04 3.39
C THR A 79 -5.25 28.05 4.53
N GLY A 80 -4.30 27.90 5.44
CA GLY A 80 -4.14 28.78 6.59
C GLY A 80 -2.68 29.01 6.92
N HIS A 81 -2.40 30.07 7.67
CA HIS A 81 -1.05 30.36 8.12
C HIS A 81 -0.73 29.61 9.42
N VAL A 82 0.46 29.01 9.51
CA VAL A 82 0.90 28.22 10.68
C VAL A 82 0.88 29.02 11.99
N ALA A 83 1.15 30.32 11.94
CA ALA A 83 1.11 31.20 13.12
C ALA A 83 -0.29 31.27 13.77
N GLN A 84 -1.36 31.05 13.00
CA GLN A 84 -2.74 31.05 13.49
C GLN A 84 -3.20 29.66 13.94
N SER A 85 -2.40 28.63 13.69
CA SER A 85 -2.77 27.25 14.00
C SER A 85 -2.30 26.82 15.39
N GLY A 86 -1.59 27.65 16.15
CA GLY A 86 -1.02 27.26 17.45
C GLY A 86 -0.05 26.07 17.38
N LEU A 87 0.55 25.83 16.21
CA LEU A 87 1.64 24.86 16.05
C LEU A 87 2.96 25.53 16.40
N ASP A 88 3.87 24.79 17.01
CA ASP A 88 5.23 25.27 17.28
C ASP A 88 6.05 25.31 15.98
N THR A 89 6.28 26.52 15.48
CA THR A 89 7.04 26.75 14.25
C THR A 89 8.51 26.38 14.35
N ALA A 90 9.08 26.39 15.57
CA ALA A 90 10.46 25.97 15.80
C ALA A 90 10.59 24.45 15.65
N LEU A 91 9.63 23.67 16.16
CA LEU A 91 9.59 22.22 15.96
C LEU A 91 9.38 21.85 14.49
N LEU A 92 8.48 22.52 13.78
CA LEU A 92 8.28 22.31 12.34
C LEU A 92 9.57 22.57 11.57
N SER A 93 10.25 23.67 11.87
CA SER A 93 11.53 24.00 11.25
C SER A 93 12.62 22.97 11.56
N GLN A 94 12.64 22.44 12.79
CA GLN A 94 13.57 21.39 13.18
C GLN A 94 13.29 20.08 12.43
N MET A 95 12.01 19.69 12.28
CA MET A 95 11.60 18.53 11.50
C MET A 95 12.06 18.65 10.04
N VAL A 96 11.79 19.79 9.39
CA VAL A 96 12.20 20.03 8.00
C VAL A 96 13.71 19.94 7.85
N ARG A 97 14.50 20.52 8.76
CA ARG A 97 15.97 20.40 8.74
C ARG A 97 16.44 18.95 8.91
N LYS A 98 15.84 18.18 9.81
CA LYS A 98 16.18 16.77 10.04
C LYS A 98 15.82 15.86 8.86
N ILE A 99 14.74 16.15 8.15
CA ILE A 99 14.44 15.45 6.88
C ILE A 99 15.45 15.89 5.81
N SER A 100 15.69 17.20 5.70
CA SER A 100 16.55 17.77 4.65
C SER A 100 18.00 17.31 4.73
N ASN A 101 18.54 17.19 5.93
CA ASN A 101 19.92 16.73 6.17
C ASN A 101 20.08 15.20 6.21
N GLY A 102 19.00 14.45 5.96
CA GLY A 102 19.03 12.98 5.92
C GLY A 102 18.99 12.28 7.28
N THR A 103 18.76 13.00 8.40
CA THR A 103 18.51 12.36 9.71
C THR A 103 17.27 11.46 9.64
N TYR A 104 16.22 11.91 8.93
CA TYR A 104 15.03 11.14 8.62
C TYR A 104 14.93 10.92 7.11
N PRO A 105 15.57 9.87 6.57
CA PRO A 105 15.57 9.60 5.14
C PRO A 105 14.21 9.05 4.66
N ASN A 106 13.96 9.13 3.35
CA ASN A 106 12.78 8.58 2.67
C ASN A 106 11.43 9.20 3.08
N VAL A 107 11.42 10.42 3.61
CA VAL A 107 10.19 11.21 3.80
C VAL A 107 9.96 12.04 2.55
N HIS A 108 8.94 11.71 1.75
CA HIS A 108 8.67 12.38 0.48
C HIS A 108 7.89 13.69 0.65
N SER A 109 7.02 13.77 1.65
CA SER A 109 6.20 14.96 1.92
C SER A 109 5.67 14.94 3.36
N VAL A 110 5.38 16.12 3.91
CA VAL A 110 4.66 16.29 5.17
C VAL A 110 3.59 17.36 4.98
N LEU A 111 2.34 16.99 5.22
CA LEU A 111 1.19 17.89 5.18
C LEU A 111 0.51 17.88 6.55
N ILE A 112 0.13 19.05 7.07
CA ILE A 112 -0.58 19.20 8.34
C ILE A 112 -1.85 20.02 8.11
N ILE A 113 -2.99 19.39 8.41
CA ILE A 113 -4.30 20.03 8.41
C ILE A 113 -4.69 20.27 9.87
N LYS A 114 -5.08 21.51 10.20
CA LYS A 114 -5.57 21.89 11.52
C LYS A 114 -6.73 22.86 11.37
N ASP A 115 -7.78 22.68 12.17
CA ASP A 115 -8.99 23.50 12.16
C ASP A 115 -9.61 23.66 10.76
N GLY A 116 -9.63 22.55 10.02
CA GLY A 116 -10.17 22.48 8.65
C GLY A 116 -9.30 23.15 7.58
N LYS A 117 -8.07 23.58 7.91
CA LYS A 117 -7.16 24.25 6.97
C LYS A 117 -5.84 23.50 6.82
N LEU A 118 -5.34 23.42 5.59
CA LEU A 118 -3.95 23.04 5.31
C LEU A 118 -3.04 24.20 5.76
N VAL A 119 -2.32 23.99 6.86
CA VAL A 119 -1.48 25.04 7.48
C VAL A 119 0.00 24.85 7.22
N PHE A 120 0.40 23.66 6.81
CA PHE A 120 1.78 23.32 6.48
C PHE A 120 1.80 22.24 5.40
N GLU A 121 2.59 22.44 4.35
CA GLU A 121 2.90 21.41 3.37
C GLU A 121 4.34 21.59 2.91
N GLU A 122 5.11 20.50 2.93
CA GLU A 122 6.45 20.48 2.39
C GLU A 122 6.68 19.19 1.61
N TYR A 123 7.39 19.30 0.50
CA TYR A 123 7.73 18.18 -0.37
C TYR A 123 9.25 18.11 -0.48
N PHE A 124 9.77 16.88 -0.41
CA PHE A 124 11.19 16.61 -0.38
C PHE A 124 11.59 15.80 -1.61
N TYR A 125 12.89 15.79 -1.90
CA TYR A 125 13.48 15.09 -3.05
C TYR A 125 12.88 15.60 -4.38
N GLU A 126 12.46 14.69 -5.28
CA GLU A 126 11.75 15.01 -6.52
C GLU A 126 10.24 14.76 -6.40
N TYR A 127 9.70 14.80 -5.18
CA TYR A 127 8.27 14.74 -4.96
C TYR A 127 7.66 16.13 -4.97
N THR A 128 6.44 16.19 -5.47
CA THR A 128 5.63 17.40 -5.62
C THR A 128 4.20 17.05 -5.23
N ARG A 129 3.36 18.08 -5.05
CA ARG A 129 1.92 17.92 -4.78
C ARG A 129 1.25 16.93 -5.72
N ASP A 130 1.58 17.02 -7.01
CA ASP A 130 0.93 16.25 -8.07
C ASP A 130 1.62 14.91 -8.38
N LYS A 131 2.68 14.54 -7.62
CA LYS A 131 3.37 13.28 -7.86
C LYS A 131 2.64 12.14 -7.18
N LEU A 132 2.27 11.13 -7.96
CA LEU A 132 1.54 9.95 -7.47
C LEU A 132 2.42 9.10 -6.55
N HIS A 133 1.81 8.61 -5.46
CA HIS A 133 2.37 7.59 -4.57
C HIS A 133 1.55 6.31 -4.63
N GLU A 134 2.23 5.18 -4.43
CA GLU A 134 1.56 3.93 -4.13
C GLU A 134 0.99 3.99 -2.70
N LEU A 135 -0.33 3.96 -2.55
CA LEU A 135 -0.99 4.09 -1.25
C LEU A 135 -0.85 2.86 -0.36
N ARG A 136 -0.64 1.67 -0.97
CA ARG A 136 -0.59 0.38 -0.27
C ARG A 136 -1.74 0.28 0.75
N SER A 137 -1.43 -0.05 1.99
CA SER A 137 -2.38 -0.24 3.08
C SER A 137 -3.21 1.00 3.44
N ALA A 138 -2.81 2.22 3.04
CA ALA A 138 -3.66 3.40 3.21
C ALA A 138 -4.98 3.28 2.43
N THR A 139 -5.01 2.47 1.38
CA THR A 139 -6.23 2.15 0.61
C THR A 139 -7.33 1.55 1.48
N LYS A 140 -6.98 0.83 2.57
CA LYS A 140 -7.96 0.21 3.48
C LYS A 140 -8.89 1.23 4.14
N SER A 141 -8.39 2.42 4.46
CA SER A 141 -9.20 3.52 5.01
C SER A 141 -10.25 4.01 4.01
N PHE A 142 -9.93 4.05 2.71
CA PHE A 142 -10.90 4.40 1.67
C PHE A 142 -11.98 3.33 1.53
N VAL A 143 -11.62 2.05 1.58
CA VAL A 143 -12.59 0.93 1.56
C VAL A 143 -13.51 1.00 2.77
N SER A 144 -12.99 1.29 3.96
CA SER A 144 -13.79 1.48 5.17
C SER A 144 -14.75 2.67 5.06
N ALA A 145 -14.28 3.82 4.55
CA ALA A 145 -15.15 4.97 4.30
C ALA A 145 -16.25 4.66 3.27
N LEU A 146 -15.92 3.95 2.18
CA LEU A 146 -16.89 3.51 1.19
C LEU A 146 -17.95 2.57 1.78
N ALA A 147 -17.56 1.68 2.71
CA ALA A 147 -18.52 0.86 3.43
C ALA A 147 -19.51 1.71 4.26
N GLY A 148 -19.01 2.73 4.97
CA GLY A 148 -19.85 3.69 5.69
C GLY A 148 -20.81 4.46 4.77
N ILE A 149 -20.32 4.94 3.62
CA ILE A 149 -21.17 5.60 2.60
C ILE A 149 -22.21 4.62 2.03
N ALA A 150 -21.84 3.37 1.79
CA ALA A 150 -22.77 2.35 1.30
C ALA A 150 -23.89 2.08 2.31
N ILE A 151 -23.60 2.14 3.61
CA ILE A 151 -24.61 2.05 4.68
C ILE A 151 -25.49 3.31 4.71
N ASP A 152 -24.89 4.50 4.74
CA ASP A 152 -25.63 5.79 4.72
C ASP A 152 -26.60 5.90 3.55
N LYS A 153 -26.19 5.41 2.37
CA LYS A 153 -27.02 5.41 1.16
C LYS A 153 -27.97 4.22 1.04
N GLY A 154 -28.02 3.32 2.03
CA GLY A 154 -28.95 2.18 2.06
C GLY A 154 -28.61 1.02 1.11
N TYR A 155 -27.37 0.95 0.60
CA TYR A 155 -26.90 -0.20 -0.19
C TYR A 155 -26.53 -1.40 0.68
N LEU A 156 -26.10 -1.13 1.91
CA LEU A 156 -25.89 -2.10 2.97
C LEU A 156 -26.75 -1.71 4.18
N PRO A 157 -27.48 -2.64 4.82
CA PRO A 157 -28.31 -2.32 5.97
C PRO A 157 -27.48 -1.99 7.23
N SER A 158 -26.36 -2.67 7.45
CA SER A 158 -25.44 -2.42 8.57
C SER A 158 -24.08 -3.08 8.32
N THR A 159 -23.17 -3.00 9.28
CA THR A 159 -21.91 -3.75 9.30
C THR A 159 -22.09 -5.23 9.68
N ASP A 160 -23.26 -5.63 10.19
CA ASP A 160 -23.55 -7.01 10.65
C ASP A 160 -23.90 -7.96 9.51
N VAL A 161 -23.88 -7.48 8.27
CA VAL A 161 -24.26 -8.29 7.11
C VAL A 161 -23.32 -9.48 6.93
N PRO A 162 -23.86 -10.70 6.77
CA PRO A 162 -23.03 -11.89 6.53
C PRO A 162 -22.30 -11.81 5.19
N VAL A 163 -20.98 -11.89 5.22
CA VAL A 163 -20.10 -11.70 4.04
C VAL A 163 -20.38 -12.72 2.95
N LEU A 164 -20.55 -14.00 3.31
CA LEU A 164 -20.68 -15.07 2.32
C LEU A 164 -21.92 -14.92 1.43
N SER A 165 -22.98 -14.27 1.93
CA SER A 165 -24.22 -14.05 1.17
C SER A 165 -24.03 -13.17 -0.09
N PHE A 166 -22.92 -12.44 -0.17
CA PHE A 166 -22.59 -11.55 -1.29
C PHE A 166 -21.75 -12.24 -2.39
N PHE A 167 -21.40 -13.51 -2.21
CA PHE A 167 -20.56 -14.26 -3.14
C PHE A 167 -21.23 -15.56 -3.65
N PRO A 168 -22.51 -15.53 -4.08
CA PRO A 168 -23.21 -16.72 -4.54
C PRO A 168 -22.57 -17.33 -5.81
N GLU A 169 -21.77 -16.56 -6.56
CA GLU A 169 -21.06 -17.04 -7.74
C GLU A 169 -19.83 -17.93 -7.41
N TYR A 170 -19.41 -17.99 -6.15
CA TYR A 170 -18.22 -18.73 -5.74
C TYR A 170 -18.57 -20.07 -5.08
N ALA A 171 -17.94 -21.15 -5.53
CA ALA A 171 -17.89 -22.40 -4.79
C ALA A 171 -16.81 -22.31 -3.71
N ILE A 172 -17.22 -22.12 -2.45
CA ILE A 172 -16.32 -21.79 -1.33
C ILE A 172 -15.84 -23.05 -0.61
N ALA A 173 -14.52 -23.20 -0.41
CA ALA A 173 -13.93 -24.27 0.38
C ALA A 173 -13.96 -23.98 1.89
N ASN A 174 -13.74 -25.02 2.71
CA ASN A 174 -13.60 -24.90 4.17
C ASN A 174 -14.77 -24.16 4.83
N ILE A 175 -16.00 -24.42 4.39
CA ILE A 175 -17.21 -23.85 5.00
C ILE A 175 -17.43 -24.49 6.37
N THR A 176 -17.46 -23.64 7.40
CA THR A 176 -17.81 -23.98 8.78
C THR A 176 -18.92 -23.05 9.26
N ASP A 177 -19.55 -23.35 10.41
CA ASP A 177 -20.55 -22.46 11.00
C ASP A 177 -19.94 -21.12 11.45
N ASP A 178 -18.68 -21.11 11.88
CA ASP A 178 -17.94 -19.88 12.16
C ASP A 178 -17.72 -19.06 10.87
N LYS A 179 -17.35 -19.69 9.76
CA LYS A 179 -17.14 -18.97 8.48
C LYS A 179 -18.43 -18.30 7.99
N LYS A 180 -19.59 -18.94 8.19
CA LYS A 180 -20.90 -18.38 7.84
C LYS A 180 -21.25 -17.13 8.68
N GLN A 181 -20.64 -16.96 9.85
CA GLN A 181 -20.86 -15.85 10.76
C GLN A 181 -19.91 -14.66 10.52
N ILE A 182 -19.00 -14.74 9.54
CA ILE A 182 -18.17 -13.58 9.18
C ILE A 182 -19.07 -12.46 8.65
N THR A 183 -18.96 -11.27 9.25
CA THR A 183 -19.72 -10.08 8.89
C THR A 183 -18.79 -9.03 8.29
N LEU A 184 -19.37 -7.98 7.70
CA LEU A 184 -18.57 -6.84 7.23
C LEU A 184 -17.79 -6.19 8.38
N GLU A 185 -18.35 -6.10 9.59
CA GLU A 185 -17.64 -5.62 10.78
C GLU A 185 -16.36 -6.42 11.01
N HIS A 186 -16.45 -7.75 11.01
CA HIS A 186 -15.29 -8.63 11.17
C HIS A 186 -14.21 -8.38 10.11
N LEU A 187 -14.58 -8.06 8.88
CA LEU A 187 -13.59 -7.69 7.85
C LEU A 187 -12.94 -6.34 8.14
N LEU A 188 -13.73 -5.32 8.49
CA LEU A 188 -13.26 -3.95 8.72
C LEU A 188 -12.36 -3.86 9.97
N THR A 189 -12.62 -4.68 10.99
CA THR A 189 -11.84 -4.75 12.23
C THR A 189 -10.69 -5.76 12.18
N ASN A 190 -10.50 -6.45 11.03
CA ASN A 190 -9.53 -7.53 10.85
C ASN A 190 -9.75 -8.73 11.81
N GLN A 191 -11.00 -9.00 12.19
CA GLN A 191 -11.39 -10.09 13.09
C GLN A 191 -12.19 -11.18 12.36
N SER A 192 -11.83 -11.49 11.11
CA SER A 192 -12.54 -12.50 10.32
C SER A 192 -12.35 -13.94 10.82
N GLY A 193 -11.30 -14.20 11.61
CA GLY A 193 -10.98 -15.54 12.11
C GLY A 193 -10.37 -16.48 11.07
N LEU A 194 -10.11 -16.01 9.84
CA LEU A 194 -9.42 -16.79 8.80
C LEU A 194 -7.96 -17.08 9.22
N ASP A 195 -7.41 -18.22 8.81
CA ASP A 195 -5.98 -18.53 9.02
C ASP A 195 -5.11 -17.68 8.09
N CYS A 196 -4.83 -16.47 8.54
CA CYS A 196 -3.97 -15.47 7.91
C CYS A 196 -2.94 -14.92 8.92
N ASP A 197 -2.50 -15.73 9.87
CA ASP A 197 -1.54 -15.32 10.89
C ASP A 197 -0.17 -15.07 10.27
N VAL A 198 0.18 -13.79 10.13
CA VAL A 198 1.45 -13.35 9.53
C VAL A 198 2.69 -13.75 10.35
N THR A 199 2.53 -14.18 11.61
CA THR A 199 3.66 -14.70 12.41
C THR A 199 4.00 -16.15 12.07
N ARG A 200 3.11 -16.84 11.34
CA ARG A 200 3.25 -18.24 10.93
C ARG A 200 3.71 -18.33 9.49
N SER A 201 4.91 -18.83 9.27
CA SER A 201 5.47 -19.03 7.92
C SER A 201 4.66 -20.01 7.06
N ASP A 202 3.92 -20.92 7.69
CA ASP A 202 3.08 -21.94 7.07
C ASP A 202 1.64 -21.46 6.82
N SER A 203 1.25 -20.27 7.31
CA SER A 203 -0.15 -19.81 7.26
C SER A 203 -0.71 -19.90 5.83
N PRO A 204 -1.89 -20.52 5.64
CA PRO A 204 -2.57 -20.56 4.36
C PRO A 204 -2.81 -19.16 3.77
N GLY A 205 -3.13 -18.17 4.62
CA GLY A 205 -3.40 -16.78 4.24
C GLY A 205 -2.18 -15.88 4.10
N ALA A 206 -0.96 -16.43 4.03
CA ALA A 206 0.26 -15.64 3.83
C ALA A 206 0.17 -14.79 2.55
N GLU A 207 0.52 -13.50 2.64
CA GLU A 207 0.29 -12.52 1.57
C GLU A 207 0.97 -12.88 0.23
N TYR A 208 2.13 -13.55 0.27
CA TYR A 208 2.79 -14.00 -0.95
C TYR A 208 1.98 -15.07 -1.71
N LYS A 209 1.26 -15.96 -1.01
CA LYS A 209 0.40 -16.99 -1.63
C LYS A 209 -0.82 -16.35 -2.29
N MET A 210 -1.35 -15.29 -1.66
CA MET A 210 -2.42 -14.49 -2.26
C MET A 210 -1.91 -13.80 -3.53
N ASN A 211 -0.75 -13.14 -3.46
CA ASN A 211 -0.17 -12.39 -4.59
C ASN A 211 0.13 -13.25 -5.82
N THR A 212 0.37 -14.55 -5.65
CA THR A 212 0.60 -15.51 -6.74
C THR A 212 -0.67 -16.27 -7.17
N SER A 213 -1.81 -16.01 -6.54
CA SER A 213 -3.10 -16.61 -6.93
C SER A 213 -3.81 -15.76 -8.00
N ASP A 214 -4.57 -16.44 -8.87
CA ASP A 214 -5.29 -15.80 -9.98
C ASP A 214 -6.53 -15.01 -9.53
N ASP A 215 -7.14 -15.40 -8.41
CA ASP A 215 -8.32 -14.75 -7.84
C ASP A 215 -8.17 -14.60 -6.32
N TRP A 216 -7.88 -13.37 -5.89
CA TRP A 216 -7.70 -13.03 -4.48
C TRP A 216 -8.99 -13.12 -3.65
N VAL A 217 -10.15 -12.96 -4.29
CA VAL A 217 -11.45 -13.15 -3.63
C VAL A 217 -11.63 -14.63 -3.35
N LYS A 218 -11.46 -15.49 -4.36
CA LYS A 218 -11.55 -16.95 -4.19
C LYS A 218 -10.54 -17.47 -3.18
N PHE A 219 -9.28 -17.05 -3.31
CA PHE A 219 -8.21 -17.38 -2.36
C PHE A 219 -8.65 -17.08 -0.92
N THR A 220 -9.15 -15.86 -0.69
CA THR A 220 -9.57 -15.42 0.64
C THR A 220 -10.78 -16.21 1.15
N LEU A 221 -11.80 -16.41 0.30
CA LEU A 221 -13.01 -17.17 0.66
C LEU A 221 -12.68 -18.62 1.03
N ASP A 222 -11.69 -19.22 0.37
CA ASP A 222 -11.29 -20.61 0.60
C ASP A 222 -10.44 -20.83 1.86
N LEU A 223 -9.87 -19.78 2.46
CA LEU A 223 -8.99 -19.95 3.63
C LEU A 223 -9.70 -20.70 4.77
N PRO A 224 -9.03 -21.64 5.45
CA PRO A 224 -9.61 -22.27 6.63
C PRO A 224 -9.81 -21.25 7.76
N MET A 225 -10.71 -21.57 8.70
CA MET A 225 -10.85 -20.81 9.94
C MET A 225 -9.73 -21.22 10.90
N LEU A 226 -9.13 -20.25 11.57
CA LEU A 226 -8.22 -20.46 12.69
C LEU A 226 -8.96 -20.33 14.03
N GLU A 227 -9.97 -19.46 14.08
CA GLU A 227 -10.76 -19.17 15.28
C GLU A 227 -12.13 -18.56 14.93
N PRO A 228 -13.09 -18.51 15.86
CA PRO A 228 -14.36 -17.83 15.63
C PRO A 228 -14.16 -16.34 15.30
N PRO A 229 -14.99 -15.77 14.40
CA PRO A 229 -14.90 -14.36 14.05
C PRO A 229 -15.19 -13.45 15.26
N GLY A 230 -14.62 -12.24 15.25
CA GLY A 230 -14.77 -11.25 16.33
C GLY A 230 -13.84 -11.46 17.54
N ARG A 231 -13.10 -12.56 17.60
CA ARG A 231 -12.25 -12.86 18.78
C ARG A 231 -10.89 -12.18 18.76
N ILE A 232 -10.12 -12.36 17.68
CA ILE A 232 -8.74 -11.87 17.58
C ILE A 232 -8.55 -11.09 16.28
N GLY A 233 -7.93 -9.91 16.40
CA GLY A 233 -7.57 -9.09 15.25
C GLY A 233 -6.29 -9.59 14.58
N ARG A 234 -6.38 -10.06 13.33
CA ARG A 234 -5.26 -10.44 12.48
C ARG A 234 -5.24 -9.61 11.22
N TYR A 235 -4.24 -8.75 11.12
CA TYR A 235 -4.08 -7.86 9.97
C TYR A 235 -3.91 -8.69 8.68
N PHE A 236 -4.84 -8.54 7.75
CA PHE A 236 -4.83 -9.32 6.52
C PHE A 236 -5.51 -8.58 5.36
N SER A 237 -4.80 -8.48 4.23
CA SER A 237 -5.25 -7.77 3.04
C SER A 237 -6.52 -8.38 2.41
N GLY A 238 -6.71 -9.70 2.52
CA GLY A 238 -7.92 -10.38 2.03
C GLY A 238 -9.21 -9.87 2.65
N ASN A 239 -9.19 -9.45 3.93
CA ASN A 239 -10.37 -8.86 4.58
C ASN A 239 -10.85 -7.60 3.85
N THR A 240 -9.92 -6.71 3.50
CA THR A 240 -10.24 -5.49 2.75
C THR A 240 -10.68 -5.80 1.32
N ILE A 241 -10.08 -6.80 0.67
CA ILE A 241 -10.44 -7.22 -0.69
C ILE A 241 -11.90 -7.73 -0.71
N LEU A 242 -12.28 -8.58 0.24
CA LEU A 242 -13.66 -9.04 0.36
C LEU A 242 -14.62 -7.89 0.67
N ALA A 243 -14.29 -7.01 1.61
CA ALA A 243 -15.10 -5.84 1.94
C ALA A 243 -15.35 -4.98 0.68
N GLY A 244 -14.29 -4.67 -0.06
CA GLY A 244 -14.37 -3.90 -1.32
C GLY A 244 -15.26 -4.51 -2.40
N ARG A 245 -15.49 -5.83 -2.35
CA ARG A 245 -16.25 -6.56 -3.37
C ARG A 245 -17.75 -6.65 -3.10
N LEU A 246 -18.19 -6.39 -1.85
CA LEU A 246 -19.59 -6.56 -1.43
C LEU A 246 -20.61 -5.71 -2.22
N TRP A 247 -20.20 -4.58 -2.80
CA TRP A 247 -21.10 -3.64 -3.49
C TRP A 247 -20.95 -3.59 -5.02
N LYS A 248 -20.03 -4.37 -5.61
CA LYS A 248 -19.69 -4.28 -7.06
C LYS A 248 -20.86 -4.63 -8.01
N ASN A 249 -21.88 -5.37 -7.55
CA ASN A 249 -22.98 -5.86 -8.38
C ASN A 249 -24.34 -5.18 -8.09
N ARG A 250 -24.36 -3.99 -7.46
CA ARG A 250 -25.61 -3.26 -7.15
C ARG A 250 -25.94 -2.28 -8.29
N PRO A 251 -27.07 -2.42 -9.01
CA PRO A 251 -27.38 -1.67 -10.24
C PRO A 251 -27.38 -0.14 -10.17
N ARG A 252 -27.33 0.45 -8.97
CA ARG A 252 -27.40 1.90 -8.73
C ARG A 252 -26.11 2.49 -8.15
N TRP A 253 -25.09 1.68 -7.88
CA TRP A 253 -23.79 2.20 -7.49
C TRP A 253 -23.04 2.62 -8.76
N PRO A 254 -22.65 3.90 -8.94
CA PRO A 254 -21.73 4.24 -10.01
C PRO A 254 -20.50 3.35 -9.83
N TYR A 255 -19.99 2.76 -10.91
CA TYR A 255 -18.87 1.82 -10.93
C TYR A 255 -17.59 2.46 -10.38
N LEU A 256 -17.52 2.74 -9.07
CA LEU A 256 -16.29 2.70 -8.31
C LEU A 256 -15.97 1.22 -8.17
N THR A 257 -15.55 0.62 -9.29
CA THR A 257 -14.66 -0.50 -9.23
C THR A 257 -13.40 0.09 -8.60
N LEU A 258 -13.29 0.04 -7.27
CA LEU A 258 -12.02 0.23 -6.62
C LEU A 258 -11.21 -1.02 -6.99
N THR A 259 -10.68 -1.02 -8.21
CA THR A 259 -9.60 -1.93 -8.56
C THR A 259 -8.49 -1.49 -7.64
N ILE A 260 -8.30 -2.23 -6.55
CA ILE A 260 -7.15 -2.10 -5.68
C ILE A 260 -5.97 -2.56 -6.54
N TYR A 261 -5.47 -1.65 -7.37
CA TYR A 261 -4.27 -1.85 -8.15
C TYR A 261 -3.12 -1.88 -7.17
N TRP A 262 -2.59 -3.08 -6.94
CA TRP A 262 -1.24 -3.23 -6.44
C TRP A 262 -0.32 -3.27 -7.66
N PRO A 263 0.42 -2.19 -7.98
CA PRO A 263 1.37 -2.21 -9.10
C PRO A 263 2.61 -3.00 -8.65
N GLY A 264 2.46 -4.31 -8.52
CA GLY A 264 3.55 -5.27 -8.27
C GLY A 264 3.59 -6.42 -9.26
N LEU A 265 2.49 -6.70 -9.97
CA LEU A 265 2.44 -7.70 -11.03
C LEU A 265 1.53 -7.23 -12.17
N TRP A 266 2.08 -6.39 -13.03
CA TRP A 266 1.76 -6.52 -14.46
C TRP A 266 2.94 -7.23 -15.10
N ARG A 267 2.78 -8.53 -15.34
CA ARG A 267 3.46 -9.15 -16.50
C ARG A 267 2.80 -8.53 -17.73
N ALA A 268 3.56 -7.71 -18.44
CA ALA A 268 3.21 -7.34 -19.80
C ALA A 268 3.21 -8.63 -20.64
N ILE A 269 2.09 -8.90 -21.31
CA ILE A 269 1.89 -9.77 -22.48
C ILE A 269 2.48 -11.19 -22.37
#